data_AF-W9XFE0-F1
#
_entry.id   AF-W9XFE0-F1
#
_cell.length_a   1.000
_cell.length_b   1.000
_cell.length_c   1.000
_cell.angle_alpha   90.00
_cell.angle_beta   90.00
_cell.angle_gamma   90.00
#
_symmetry.space_group_name_H-M   'P 1'
#
loop_
_entity.id
_entity.type
_entity.pdbx_description
1 polymer ?
#
loop_
_entity_poly.entity_id
_entity_poly.type
_entity_poly.pdbx_seq_one_letter_code
_entity_poly.pdbx_strand_id
1 'polypeptide(L)'
;MLFRSLTVSTLAGVAVAQDLTTLLMSTPELSNLTSYLGLFPELTATLASLQNITLLAPNNKAFMKLLNSPAGAALVQNDTTMIQALFTYHVLNGTYADFSDKQFVPTLLQPPQFTNVTGGQMVEAVTSENHVSLVSGLLSNASVSSGPVNFTGGVVHIIDDVLTVPQNISETAIQFNLSAAAGALISADLVTTVDSLSDVTLFVPNNEAFEAIGSALPKLTTQDLASILQYHLVQGVVGYSTLLQNGTVQSVQGNDLTITIEDGEVFVNSARVVVPDVLVANGVVHVIDNVLNPSNTTAAPSPSQKSGSPAFSGASSASNIPFTSGVPMPTSTMGSQSATGATATSSSSSGAAMPAKTGAMGAAALLGGAVLVLNM
;
A
#
# COMPACT_ATOMS: atom_id res chain seq x y z
N MET A 1 -19.90 66.64 -25.65
CA MET A 1 -20.37 65.39 -26.31
C MET A 1 -19.35 64.30 -25.91
N LEU A 2 -19.51 63.66 -24.76
CA LEU A 2 -20.27 62.42 -24.52
C LEU A 2 -19.71 61.19 -25.26
N PHE A 3 -18.85 60.47 -24.52
CA PHE A 3 -18.64 59.01 -24.40
C PHE A 3 -18.85 58.07 -25.60
N ARG A 4 -17.91 57.13 -25.76
CA ARG A 4 -18.18 55.68 -25.59
C ARG A 4 -16.90 54.85 -25.55
N SER A 5 -16.52 54.45 -24.34
CA SER A 5 -15.59 53.36 -24.06
C SER A 5 -16.27 52.03 -24.38
N LEU A 6 -15.64 51.19 -25.19
CA LEU A 6 -16.05 49.81 -25.44
C LEU A 6 -15.51 48.94 -24.30
N THR A 7 -16.33 48.68 -23.29
CA THR A 7 -16.08 47.60 -22.33
C THR A 7 -16.47 46.29 -22.98
N VAL A 8 -15.48 45.45 -23.31
CA VAL A 8 -15.67 44.05 -23.65
C VAL A 8 -16.08 43.34 -22.36
N SER A 9 -17.38 43.11 -22.18
CA SER A 9 -17.88 42.22 -21.13
C SER A 9 -17.44 40.80 -21.48
N THR A 10 -16.42 40.30 -20.78
CA THR A 10 -16.14 38.86 -20.72
C THR A 10 -17.36 38.18 -20.11
N LEU A 11 -18.14 37.51 -20.96
CA LEU A 11 -19.20 36.61 -20.54
C LEU A 11 -18.51 35.45 -19.83
N ALA A 12 -18.45 35.49 -18.49
CA ALA A 12 -18.18 34.32 -17.70
C ALA A 12 -19.33 33.35 -17.98
N GLY A 13 -19.11 32.42 -18.91
CA GLY A 13 -20.04 31.33 -19.16
C GLY A 13 -20.25 30.62 -17.84
N VAL A 14 -21.46 30.71 -17.30
CA VAL A 14 -21.90 29.83 -16.21
C VAL A 14 -21.90 28.44 -16.84
N ALA A 15 -20.82 27.68 -16.66
CA ALA A 15 -20.76 26.29 -17.03
C ALA A 15 -21.80 25.58 -16.16
N VAL A 16 -22.99 25.36 -16.72
CA VAL A 16 -24.03 24.58 -16.07
C VAL A 16 -23.45 23.18 -15.91
N ALA A 17 -23.42 22.68 -14.68
CA ALA A 17 -22.99 21.32 -14.41
C ALA A 17 -23.85 20.38 -15.27
N GLN A 18 -23.19 19.60 -16.12
CA GLN A 18 -23.85 18.66 -17.01
C GLN A 18 -24.25 17.40 -16.25
N ASP A 19 -25.23 16.65 -16.78
CA ASP A 19 -25.62 15.38 -16.20
C ASP A 19 -24.47 14.36 -16.27
N LEU A 20 -24.38 13.47 -15.28
CA LEU A 20 -23.29 12.49 -15.20
C LEU A 20 -23.20 11.63 -16.47
N THR A 21 -24.35 11.17 -16.97
CA THR A 21 -24.40 10.32 -18.17
C THR A 21 -23.92 11.08 -19.42
N THR A 22 -24.26 12.37 -19.51
CA THR A 22 -23.82 13.24 -20.61
C THR A 22 -22.32 13.48 -20.55
N LEU A 23 -21.78 13.72 -19.35
CA LEU A 23 -20.33 13.85 -19.14
C LEU A 23 -19.60 12.60 -19.60
N LEU A 24 -20.00 11.43 -19.12
CA LEU A 24 -19.35 10.15 -19.45
C LEU A 24 -19.38 9.86 -20.96
N MET A 25 -20.52 10.11 -21.62
CA MET A 25 -20.64 9.93 -23.08
C MET A 25 -19.81 10.96 -23.87
N SER A 26 -19.62 12.17 -23.34
CA SER A 26 -18.83 13.22 -23.99
C SER A 26 -17.32 13.02 -23.86
N THR A 27 -16.86 12.13 -22.97
CA THR A 27 -15.45 11.86 -22.69
C THR A 27 -14.98 10.57 -23.37
N PRO A 28 -14.19 10.64 -24.47
CA PRO A 28 -13.76 9.45 -25.21
C PRO A 28 -12.94 8.46 -24.37
N GLU A 29 -12.19 8.96 -23.39
CA GLU A 29 -11.35 8.17 -22.50
C GLU A 29 -12.14 7.29 -21.52
N LEU A 30 -13.45 7.52 -21.35
CA LEU A 30 -14.35 6.75 -20.49
C LEU A 30 -15.32 5.87 -21.30
N SER A 31 -15.09 5.68 -22.60
CA SER A 31 -16.00 4.92 -23.48
C SER A 31 -16.26 3.49 -22.96
N ASN A 32 -15.22 2.81 -22.46
CA ASN A 32 -15.34 1.45 -21.91
C ASN A 32 -16.20 1.43 -20.65
N LEU A 33 -15.95 2.37 -19.73
CA LEU A 33 -16.71 2.53 -18.50
C LEU A 33 -18.18 2.84 -18.79
N THR A 34 -18.44 3.76 -19.72
CA THR A 34 -19.79 4.14 -20.16
C THR A 34 -20.54 2.96 -20.77
N SER A 35 -19.87 2.19 -21.63
CA SER A 35 -20.44 0.98 -22.23
C SER A 35 -20.80 -0.05 -21.16
N TYR A 36 -19.95 -0.21 -20.14
CA TYR A 36 -20.18 -1.15 -19.05
C TYR A 36 -21.31 -0.69 -18.11
N LEU A 37 -21.35 0.59 -17.72
CA LEU A 37 -22.44 1.16 -16.93
C LEU A 37 -23.80 1.05 -17.64
N GLY A 38 -23.81 1.12 -18.98
CA GLY A 38 -25.00 0.85 -19.79
C GLY A 38 -25.58 -0.56 -19.63
N LEU A 39 -24.79 -1.52 -19.16
CA LEU A 39 -25.28 -2.87 -18.84
C LEU A 39 -26.00 -2.93 -17.47
N PHE A 40 -25.79 -1.93 -16.61
CA PHE A 40 -26.32 -1.88 -15.24
C PHE A 40 -27.11 -0.57 -15.01
N PRO A 41 -28.37 -0.51 -15.50
CA PRO A 41 -29.18 0.71 -15.41
C PRO A 41 -29.46 1.15 -13.97
N GLU A 42 -29.63 0.19 -13.04
CA GLU A 42 -29.84 0.46 -11.60
C GLU A 42 -28.65 1.19 -10.97
N LEU A 43 -27.42 0.77 -11.30
CA LEU A 43 -26.20 1.39 -10.80
C LEU A 43 -26.05 2.82 -11.35
N THR A 44 -26.33 2.99 -12.64
CA THR A 44 -26.29 4.32 -13.29
C THR A 44 -27.33 5.26 -12.69
N ALA A 45 -28.56 4.78 -12.44
CA ALA A 45 -29.60 5.56 -11.79
C ALA A 45 -29.21 5.95 -10.36
N THR A 46 -28.60 5.01 -9.62
CA THR A 46 -28.08 5.26 -8.27
C THR A 46 -27.01 6.36 -8.31
N LEU A 47 -25.98 6.21 -9.15
CA LEU A 47 -24.90 7.20 -9.29
C LEU A 47 -25.40 8.58 -9.70
N ALA A 48 -26.37 8.65 -10.61
CA ALA A 48 -26.97 9.92 -11.05
C ALA A 48 -27.84 10.58 -9.97
N SER A 49 -28.44 9.78 -9.07
CA SER A 49 -29.24 10.29 -7.94
C SER A 49 -28.39 10.79 -6.77
N LEU A 50 -27.14 10.35 -6.68
CA LEU A 50 -26.23 10.74 -5.62
C LEU A 50 -25.79 12.20 -5.79
N GLN A 51 -25.67 12.88 -4.65
CA GLN A 51 -25.20 14.26 -4.56
C GLN A 51 -24.02 14.32 -3.60
N ASN A 52 -23.17 15.34 -3.78
CA ASN A 52 -21.95 15.54 -3.01
C ASN A 52 -21.00 14.34 -3.09
N ILE A 53 -20.80 13.81 -4.30
CA ILE A 53 -19.89 12.69 -4.52
C ILE A 53 -18.70 13.08 -5.40
N THR A 54 -17.63 12.30 -5.31
CA THR A 54 -16.54 12.35 -6.26
C THR A 54 -16.38 10.99 -6.92
N LEU A 55 -16.60 10.94 -8.22
CA LEU A 55 -16.45 9.71 -9.00
C LEU A 55 -15.03 9.60 -9.52
N LEU A 56 -14.33 8.53 -9.13
CA LEU A 56 -13.04 8.17 -9.66
C LEU A 56 -13.25 7.24 -10.86
N ALA A 57 -13.27 7.82 -12.05
CA ALA A 57 -13.61 7.12 -13.28
C ALA A 57 -12.35 6.54 -13.95
N PRO A 58 -12.19 5.21 -14.01
CA PRO A 58 -11.04 4.61 -14.69
C PRO A 58 -11.11 4.83 -16.21
N ASN A 59 -9.99 5.25 -16.79
CA ASN A 59 -9.88 5.42 -18.24
C ASN A 59 -9.89 4.07 -18.99
N ASN A 60 -10.02 4.11 -20.31
CA ASN A 60 -10.09 2.90 -21.15
C ASN A 60 -8.89 1.96 -20.93
N LYS A 61 -7.70 2.49 -20.68
CA LYS A 61 -6.48 1.70 -20.43
C LYS A 61 -6.54 1.00 -19.07
N ALA A 62 -6.97 1.72 -18.03
CA ALA A 62 -7.23 1.19 -16.69
C ALA A 62 -8.25 0.05 -16.73
N PHE A 63 -9.37 0.28 -17.41
CA PHE A 63 -10.44 -0.70 -17.54
C PHE A 63 -9.97 -1.96 -18.30
N MET A 64 -9.16 -1.80 -19.34
CA MET A 64 -8.55 -2.92 -20.07
C MET A 64 -7.58 -3.72 -19.19
N LYS A 65 -6.79 -3.08 -18.33
CA LYS A 65 -5.93 -3.79 -17.37
C LYS A 65 -6.78 -4.61 -16.40
N LEU A 66 -7.87 -4.04 -15.89
CA LEU A 66 -8.79 -4.72 -15.00
C LEU A 66 -9.36 -5.98 -15.66
N LEU A 67 -9.87 -5.90 -16.89
CA LEU A 67 -10.44 -7.06 -17.60
C LEU A 67 -9.44 -8.21 -17.79
N ASN A 68 -8.13 -7.91 -17.83
CA ASN A 68 -7.07 -8.90 -17.93
C ASN A 68 -6.57 -9.40 -16.56
N SER A 69 -7.04 -8.83 -15.46
CA SER A 69 -6.67 -9.24 -14.10
C SER A 69 -7.63 -10.31 -13.55
N PRO A 70 -7.22 -11.04 -12.51
CA PRO A 70 -8.12 -11.96 -11.80
C PRO A 70 -9.41 -11.28 -11.31
N ALA A 71 -9.35 -10.00 -10.94
CA ALA A 71 -10.52 -9.21 -10.55
C ALA A 71 -11.46 -8.94 -11.74
N GLY A 72 -10.92 -8.72 -12.95
CA GLY A 72 -11.73 -8.62 -14.17
C GLY A 72 -12.42 -9.91 -14.56
N ALA A 73 -11.81 -11.07 -14.27
CA ALA A 73 -12.47 -12.37 -14.49
C ALA A 73 -13.76 -12.51 -13.66
N ALA A 74 -13.84 -11.87 -12.49
CA ALA A 74 -15.06 -11.81 -11.69
C ALA A 74 -16.11 -10.87 -12.31
N LEU A 75 -15.69 -9.76 -12.93
CA LEU A 75 -16.57 -8.88 -13.70
C LEU A 75 -17.16 -9.59 -14.94
N VAL A 76 -16.38 -10.45 -15.59
CA VAL A 76 -16.82 -11.29 -16.71
C VAL A 76 -17.80 -12.36 -16.26
N GLN A 77 -17.69 -12.83 -15.02
CA GLN A 77 -18.65 -13.76 -14.41
C GLN A 77 -19.95 -13.10 -13.94
N ASN A 78 -20.09 -11.78 -14.14
CA ASN A 78 -21.27 -11.00 -13.78
C ASN A 78 -21.68 -11.15 -12.30
N ASP A 79 -20.69 -11.27 -11.41
CA ASP A 79 -20.93 -11.25 -9.97
C ASP A 79 -21.34 -9.84 -9.54
N THR A 80 -22.64 -9.63 -9.41
CA THR A 80 -23.23 -8.32 -9.11
C THR A 80 -22.76 -7.75 -7.78
N THR A 81 -22.36 -8.60 -6.82
CA THR A 81 -21.90 -8.14 -5.50
C THR A 81 -20.52 -7.51 -5.57
N MET A 82 -19.58 -8.18 -6.25
CA MET A 82 -18.22 -7.68 -6.47
C MET A 82 -18.22 -6.45 -7.38
N ILE A 83 -19.08 -6.45 -8.41
CA ILE A 83 -19.27 -5.29 -9.29
C ILE A 83 -19.72 -4.09 -8.45
N GLN A 84 -20.78 -4.24 -7.66
CA GLN A 84 -21.29 -3.15 -6.82
C GLN A 84 -20.23 -2.66 -5.82
N ALA A 85 -19.49 -3.56 -5.18
CA ALA A 85 -18.41 -3.21 -4.26
C ALA A 85 -17.31 -2.40 -4.96
N LEU A 86 -16.87 -2.85 -6.13
CA LEU A 86 -15.87 -2.14 -6.93
C LEU A 86 -16.35 -0.73 -7.31
N PHE A 87 -17.57 -0.60 -7.82
CA PHE A 87 -18.11 0.70 -8.23
C PHE A 87 -18.31 1.65 -7.05
N THR A 88 -18.87 1.17 -5.94
CA THR A 88 -19.05 1.99 -4.73
C THR A 88 -17.72 2.42 -4.11
N TYR A 89 -16.68 1.61 -4.24
CA TYR A 89 -15.33 1.96 -3.81
C TYR A 89 -14.68 3.04 -4.69
N HIS A 90 -15.07 3.16 -5.96
CA HIS A 90 -14.65 4.26 -6.86
C HIS A 90 -15.43 5.56 -6.63
N VAL A 91 -16.45 5.55 -5.77
CA VAL A 91 -17.21 6.75 -5.43
C VAL A 91 -16.82 7.22 -4.04
N LEU A 92 -16.22 8.40 -3.97
CA LEU A 92 -15.88 9.05 -2.70
C LEU A 92 -17.10 9.77 -2.12
N ASN A 93 -17.22 9.73 -0.80
CA ASN A 93 -18.21 10.47 -0.04
C ASN A 93 -17.71 11.90 0.19
N GLY A 94 -18.28 12.86 -0.53
CA GLY A 94 -17.85 14.25 -0.58
C GLY A 94 -17.41 14.70 -1.98
N THR A 95 -17.41 16.01 -2.20
CA THR A 95 -16.92 16.66 -3.43
C THR A 95 -15.49 17.17 -3.22
N TYR A 96 -14.53 16.50 -3.85
CA TYR A 96 -13.12 16.80 -3.76
C TYR A 96 -12.65 17.34 -5.10
N ALA A 97 -12.54 18.67 -5.22
CA ALA A 97 -11.95 19.29 -6.40
C ALA A 97 -10.42 19.10 -6.41
N ASP A 98 -9.81 19.26 -5.23
CA ASP A 98 -8.40 19.03 -4.96
C ASP A 98 -8.26 18.16 -3.71
N PHE A 99 -7.07 17.56 -3.55
CA PHE A 99 -6.73 16.73 -2.38
C PHE A 99 -5.61 17.39 -1.59
N SER A 100 -5.55 17.12 -0.28
CA SER A 100 -4.44 17.58 0.56
C SER A 100 -3.16 16.77 0.29
N ASP A 101 -2.03 17.16 0.89
CA ASP A 101 -0.73 16.46 0.72
C ASP A 101 -0.84 14.96 1.01
N LYS A 102 -1.48 14.60 2.13
CA LYS A 102 -1.82 13.22 2.50
C LYS A 102 -3.16 13.20 3.22
N GLN A 103 -4.16 12.51 2.65
CA GLN A 103 -5.51 12.46 3.21
C GLN A 103 -6.17 11.11 2.98
N PHE A 104 -6.87 10.60 3.99
CA PHE A 104 -7.74 9.44 3.86
C PHE A 104 -9.15 9.92 3.55
N VAL A 105 -9.69 9.48 2.42
CA VAL A 105 -10.98 9.93 1.91
C VAL A 105 -11.98 8.78 1.98
N PRO A 106 -13.12 8.94 2.67
CA PRO A 106 -14.12 7.88 2.76
C PRO A 106 -14.77 7.62 1.40
N THR A 107 -15.01 6.34 1.11
CA THR A 107 -15.77 5.89 -0.06
C THR A 107 -17.23 5.61 0.30
N LEU A 108 -18.06 5.33 -0.70
CA LEU A 108 -19.42 4.83 -0.50
C LEU A 108 -19.48 3.33 -0.22
N LEU A 109 -18.34 2.62 -0.20
CA LEU A 109 -18.29 1.23 0.24
C LEU A 109 -18.48 1.18 1.76
N GLN A 110 -19.65 0.74 2.20
CA GLN A 110 -20.07 0.72 3.60
C GLN A 110 -20.20 -0.71 4.15
N PRO A 111 -19.98 -0.91 5.47
CA PRO A 111 -20.10 -2.22 6.10
C PRO A 111 -21.55 -2.76 6.05
N PRO A 112 -21.77 -4.09 6.18
CA PRO A 112 -20.78 -5.14 6.45
C PRO A 112 -20.26 -5.85 5.19
N GLN A 113 -20.61 -5.38 4.00
CA GLN A 113 -20.22 -6.03 2.75
C GLN A 113 -18.86 -5.50 2.31
N PHE A 114 -17.85 -6.38 2.27
CA PHE A 114 -16.47 -6.10 1.83
C PHE A 114 -15.68 -5.12 2.71
N THR A 115 -16.28 -4.55 3.75
CA THR A 115 -15.59 -3.74 4.74
C THR A 115 -16.19 -3.91 6.13
N ASN A 116 -15.33 -3.91 7.16
CA ASN A 116 -15.67 -3.87 8.58
C ASN A 116 -15.05 -2.63 9.25
N VAL A 117 -14.87 -1.55 8.49
CA VAL A 117 -14.41 -0.25 9.00
C VAL A 117 -15.60 0.65 9.27
N THR A 118 -15.68 1.21 10.48
CA THR A 118 -16.67 2.19 10.88
C THR A 118 -16.52 3.45 10.02
N GLY A 119 -17.62 3.83 9.34
CA GLY A 119 -17.62 4.92 8.36
C GLY A 119 -17.33 4.49 6.92
N GLY A 120 -17.03 3.20 6.71
CA GLY A 120 -16.78 2.61 5.40
C GLY A 120 -15.31 2.56 5.02
N GLN A 121 -15.03 1.92 3.89
CA GLN A 121 -13.68 1.81 3.37
C GLN A 121 -13.20 3.19 2.89
N MET A 122 -11.92 3.46 3.09
CA MET A 122 -11.28 4.70 2.66
C MET A 122 -10.29 4.45 1.53
N VAL A 123 -9.97 5.51 0.78
CA VAL A 123 -8.88 5.57 -0.18
C VAL A 123 -7.89 6.61 0.31
N GLU A 124 -6.61 6.33 0.21
CA GLU A 124 -5.58 7.30 0.55
C GLU A 124 -5.28 8.17 -0.70
N ALA A 125 -5.41 9.48 -0.57
CA ALA A 125 -5.01 10.44 -1.58
C ALA A 125 -3.69 11.09 -1.15
N VAL A 126 -2.69 11.00 -2.00
CA VAL A 126 -1.36 11.60 -1.83
C VAL A 126 -1.10 12.56 -2.98
N THR A 127 -0.81 13.81 -2.65
CA THR A 127 -0.49 14.84 -3.65
C THR A 127 1.01 15.07 -3.66
N SER A 128 1.67 14.81 -4.80
CA SER A 128 3.11 15.03 -4.98
C SER A 128 3.36 15.82 -6.26
N GLU A 129 4.08 16.93 -6.18
CA GLU A 129 4.46 17.76 -7.34
C GLU A 129 3.30 18.08 -8.30
N ASN A 130 2.12 18.38 -7.74
CA ASN A 130 0.89 18.68 -8.49
C ASN A 130 0.28 17.47 -9.25
N HIS A 131 0.69 16.26 -8.90
CA HIS A 131 0.08 15.00 -9.32
C HIS A 131 -0.62 14.37 -8.12
N VAL A 132 -1.85 13.89 -8.31
CA VAL A 132 -2.61 13.19 -7.28
C VAL A 132 -2.53 11.69 -7.54
N SER A 133 -2.04 10.96 -6.54
CA SER A 133 -2.02 9.50 -6.50
C SER A 133 -3.03 8.99 -5.47
N LEU A 134 -3.85 8.04 -5.88
CA LEU A 134 -4.84 7.37 -5.06
C LEU A 134 -4.35 5.97 -4.74
N VAL A 135 -4.09 5.70 -3.47
CA VAL A 135 -3.61 4.41 -2.97
C VAL A 135 -4.79 3.65 -2.39
N SER A 136 -4.94 2.41 -2.84
CA SER A 136 -6.04 1.50 -2.50
C SER A 136 -5.53 0.18 -1.92
N GLY A 137 -6.36 -0.86 -1.87
CA GLY A 137 -5.96 -2.17 -1.36
C GLY A 137 -4.70 -2.71 -2.03
N LEU A 138 -3.89 -3.47 -1.28
CA LEU A 138 -2.59 -3.97 -1.70
C LEU A 138 -1.59 -2.86 -2.10
N LEU A 139 -1.76 -1.63 -1.61
CA LEU A 139 -0.99 -0.45 -2.02
C LEU A 139 -1.02 -0.19 -3.54
N SER A 140 -2.11 -0.60 -4.20
CA SER A 140 -2.31 -0.30 -5.62
C SER A 140 -2.50 1.20 -5.81
N ASN A 141 -1.66 1.82 -6.64
CA ASN A 141 -1.64 3.25 -6.90
C ASN A 141 -2.29 3.56 -8.26
N ALA A 142 -3.34 4.38 -8.23
CA ALA A 142 -3.98 4.96 -9.41
C ALA A 142 -3.75 6.46 -9.42
N SER A 143 -3.16 6.98 -10.49
CA SER A 143 -2.90 8.41 -10.65
C SER A 143 -4.08 9.10 -11.35
N VAL A 144 -4.39 10.32 -10.91
CA VAL A 144 -5.38 11.17 -11.58
C VAL A 144 -4.77 11.70 -12.87
N SER A 145 -5.29 11.22 -14.00
CA SER A 145 -4.86 11.58 -15.34
C SER A 145 -5.54 12.84 -15.88
N SER A 146 -6.78 13.10 -15.48
CA SER A 146 -7.58 14.25 -15.92
C SER A 146 -8.73 14.51 -14.93
N GLY A 147 -9.25 15.74 -14.91
CA GLY A 147 -10.17 16.21 -13.87
C GLY A 147 -9.53 17.30 -13.00
N PRO A 148 -10.27 17.92 -12.07
CA PRO A 148 -11.68 17.69 -11.74
C PRO A 148 -12.66 18.18 -12.83
N VAL A 149 -13.69 17.40 -13.14
CA VAL A 149 -14.81 17.82 -14.00
C VAL A 149 -16.12 17.83 -13.21
N ASN A 150 -16.76 18.99 -13.13
CA ASN A 150 -18.00 19.15 -12.37
C ASN A 150 -19.21 18.57 -13.13
N PHE A 151 -20.09 17.89 -12.40
CA PHE A 151 -21.39 17.41 -12.86
C PHE A 151 -22.47 17.69 -11.79
N THR A 152 -23.75 17.53 -12.12
CA THR A 152 -24.86 17.92 -11.24
C THR A 152 -24.79 17.33 -9.82
N GLY A 153 -24.24 16.13 -9.66
CA GLY A 153 -24.09 15.43 -8.38
C GLY A 153 -22.73 15.58 -7.70
N GLY A 154 -21.75 16.24 -8.33
CA GLY A 154 -20.42 16.43 -7.74
C GLY A 154 -19.28 16.58 -8.76
N VAL A 155 -18.20 15.83 -8.58
CA VAL A 155 -16.96 15.93 -9.38
C VAL A 155 -16.53 14.58 -9.94
N VAL A 156 -15.97 14.55 -11.14
CA VAL A 156 -15.33 13.36 -11.72
C VAL A 156 -13.83 13.59 -11.85
N HIS A 157 -13.04 12.64 -11.37
CA HIS A 157 -11.60 12.52 -11.66
C HIS A 157 -11.36 11.27 -12.49
N ILE A 158 -10.63 11.41 -13.58
CA ILE A 158 -10.26 10.30 -14.46
C ILE A 158 -8.95 9.71 -13.98
N ILE A 159 -8.95 8.43 -13.65
CA ILE A 159 -7.78 7.71 -13.11
C ILE A 159 -7.21 6.73 -14.13
N ASP A 160 -5.90 6.47 -14.04
CA ASP A 160 -5.15 5.63 -14.97
C ASP A 160 -5.04 4.13 -14.58
N ASP A 161 -5.57 3.78 -13.42
CA ASP A 161 -5.76 2.42 -12.96
C ASP A 161 -7.08 2.26 -12.21
N VAL A 162 -7.48 1.01 -11.95
CA VAL A 162 -8.71 0.70 -11.21
C VAL A 162 -8.38 0.48 -9.75
N LEU A 163 -9.13 1.12 -8.86
CA LEU A 163 -8.94 0.95 -7.42
C LEU A 163 -9.20 -0.50 -7.02
N THR A 164 -8.29 -1.03 -6.21
CA THR A 164 -8.40 -2.40 -5.69
C THR A 164 -9.15 -2.36 -4.37
N VAL A 165 -10.28 -3.07 -4.29
CA VAL A 165 -11.04 -3.22 -3.05
C VAL A 165 -10.17 -3.96 -2.03
N PRO A 166 -9.94 -3.38 -0.84
CA PRO A 166 -9.17 -4.01 0.23
C PRO A 166 -9.71 -5.39 0.60
N GLN A 167 -8.81 -6.35 0.77
CA GLN A 167 -9.15 -7.71 1.18
C GLN A 167 -8.93 -7.90 2.68
N ASN A 168 -9.36 -9.04 3.23
CA ASN A 168 -9.07 -9.40 4.61
C ASN A 168 -7.56 -9.49 4.87
N ILE A 169 -7.18 -9.42 6.14
CA ILE A 169 -5.78 -9.37 6.57
C ILE A 169 -5.03 -10.62 6.12
N SER A 170 -5.64 -11.79 6.27
CA SER A 170 -5.00 -13.06 5.91
C SER A 170 -4.64 -13.14 4.43
N GLU A 171 -5.55 -12.72 3.55
CA GLU A 171 -5.32 -12.69 2.11
C GLU A 171 -4.30 -11.60 1.74
N THR A 172 -4.43 -10.42 2.35
CA THR A 172 -3.49 -9.31 2.15
C THR A 172 -2.07 -9.70 2.55
N ALA A 173 -1.88 -10.41 3.67
CA ALA A 173 -0.57 -10.88 4.11
C ALA A 173 0.09 -11.81 3.08
N ILE A 174 -0.68 -12.69 2.45
CA ILE A 174 -0.18 -13.59 1.40
C ILE A 174 0.23 -12.79 0.16
N GLN A 175 -0.66 -11.91 -0.32
CA GLN A 175 -0.41 -11.09 -1.51
C GLN A 175 0.75 -10.13 -1.30
N PHE A 176 0.93 -9.61 -0.08
CA PHE A 176 2.00 -8.68 0.28
C PHE A 176 3.32 -9.38 0.64
N ASN A 177 3.45 -10.68 0.37
CA ASN A 177 4.65 -11.48 0.64
C ASN A 177 5.05 -11.53 2.13
N LEU A 178 4.10 -11.38 3.05
CA LEU A 178 4.29 -11.49 4.50
C LEU A 178 4.06 -12.94 4.96
N SER A 179 4.72 -13.88 4.27
CA SER A 179 4.51 -15.33 4.44
C SER A 179 4.75 -15.82 5.87
N ALA A 180 5.74 -15.26 6.58
CA ALA A 180 6.01 -15.61 7.97
C ALA A 180 4.85 -15.20 8.89
N ALA A 181 4.29 -14.00 8.69
CA ALA A 181 3.16 -13.51 9.46
C ALA A 181 1.89 -14.30 9.18
N ALA A 182 1.59 -14.58 7.90
CA ALA A 182 0.46 -15.41 7.51
C ALA A 182 0.55 -16.81 8.12
N GLY A 183 1.74 -17.43 8.05
CA GLY A 183 1.98 -18.72 8.66
C GLY A 183 1.89 -18.72 10.19
N ALA A 184 2.34 -17.64 10.84
CA ALA A 184 2.21 -17.48 12.29
C ALA A 184 0.74 -17.37 12.71
N LEU A 185 -0.08 -16.61 11.97
CA LEU A 185 -1.53 -16.51 12.19
C LEU A 185 -2.22 -17.86 12.04
N ILE A 186 -1.85 -18.65 11.03
CA ILE A 186 -2.37 -20.01 10.82
C ILE A 186 -1.93 -20.93 11.97
N SER A 187 -0.66 -20.87 12.36
CA SER A 187 -0.11 -21.71 13.44
C SER A 187 -0.69 -21.38 14.82
N ALA A 188 -1.13 -20.13 15.01
CA ALA A 188 -1.77 -19.65 16.23
C ALA A 188 -3.31 -19.76 16.22
N ASP A 189 -3.91 -20.27 15.13
CA ASP A 189 -5.37 -20.34 14.92
C ASP A 189 -6.09 -18.98 15.07
N LEU A 190 -5.43 -17.90 14.64
CA LEU A 190 -5.92 -16.52 14.80
C LEU A 190 -6.53 -15.92 13.52
N VAL A 191 -6.43 -16.62 12.39
CA VAL A 191 -6.94 -16.16 11.07
C VAL A 191 -8.40 -15.66 11.16
N THR A 192 -9.29 -16.50 11.68
CA THR A 192 -10.72 -16.18 11.80
C THR A 192 -11.00 -15.04 12.78
N THR A 193 -10.21 -14.96 13.86
CA THR A 193 -10.33 -13.89 14.85
C THR A 193 -9.92 -12.56 14.21
N VAL A 194 -8.74 -12.50 13.61
CA VAL A 194 -8.20 -11.27 13.01
C VAL A 194 -9.06 -10.79 11.84
N ASP A 195 -9.59 -11.68 11.02
CA ASP A 195 -10.43 -11.32 9.87
C ASP A 195 -11.87 -10.92 10.27
N SER A 196 -12.35 -11.29 11.46
CA SER A 196 -13.71 -10.96 11.92
C SER A 196 -13.81 -9.68 12.75
N LEU A 197 -12.70 -9.20 13.32
CA LEU A 197 -12.67 -7.96 14.07
C LEU A 197 -12.95 -6.76 13.16
N SER A 198 -13.56 -5.72 13.73
CA SER A 198 -13.80 -4.43 13.08
C SER A 198 -12.89 -3.35 13.64
N ASP A 199 -12.59 -2.35 12.83
CA ASP A 199 -11.76 -1.19 13.19
C ASP A 199 -10.42 -1.58 13.79
N VAL A 200 -9.62 -2.32 13.03
CA VAL A 200 -8.32 -2.81 13.49
C VAL A 200 -7.15 -1.99 12.96
N THR A 201 -6.12 -1.86 13.79
CA THR A 201 -4.77 -1.47 13.37
C THR A 201 -3.84 -2.61 13.70
N LEU A 202 -3.27 -3.25 12.67
CA LEU A 202 -2.38 -4.38 12.85
C LEU A 202 -0.96 -4.00 12.42
N PHE A 203 -0.01 -4.13 13.34
CA PHE A 203 1.40 -3.95 13.04
C PHE A 203 2.00 -5.30 12.63
N VAL A 204 2.22 -5.53 11.34
CA VAL A 204 2.66 -6.85 10.84
C VAL A 204 4.18 -6.88 10.67
N PRO A 205 4.92 -7.76 11.35
CA PRO A 205 6.35 -7.88 11.11
C PRO A 205 6.64 -8.44 9.71
N ASN A 206 7.64 -7.88 9.03
CA ASN A 206 8.15 -8.44 7.78
C ASN A 206 8.85 -9.79 8.00
N ASN A 207 9.19 -10.48 6.91
CA ASN A 207 9.80 -11.81 7.00
C ASN A 207 11.18 -11.75 7.69
N GLU A 208 11.93 -10.67 7.48
CA GLU A 208 13.24 -10.43 8.07
C GLU A 208 13.16 -10.27 9.59
N ALA A 209 12.09 -9.63 10.11
CA ALA A 209 11.83 -9.52 11.54
C ALA A 209 11.64 -10.89 12.20
N PHE A 210 10.87 -11.76 11.54
CA PHE A 210 10.65 -13.15 12.00
C PHE A 210 11.93 -13.98 11.90
N GLU A 211 12.72 -13.80 10.83
CA GLU A 211 14.02 -14.44 10.68
C GLU A 211 14.95 -14.04 11.83
N ALA A 212 15.03 -12.75 12.18
CA ALA A 212 15.88 -12.22 13.25
C ALA A 212 15.60 -12.82 14.63
N ILE A 213 14.36 -13.23 14.90
CA ILE A 213 13.96 -13.88 16.15
C ILE A 213 13.90 -15.41 16.04
N GLY A 214 14.41 -15.98 14.94
CA GLY A 214 14.26 -17.38 14.57
C GLY A 214 14.70 -18.38 15.64
N SER A 215 15.69 -18.07 16.47
CA SER A 215 16.12 -18.94 17.58
C SER A 215 15.20 -18.92 18.80
N ALA A 216 14.35 -17.90 18.93
CA ALA A 216 13.40 -17.74 20.04
C ALA A 216 12.07 -18.43 19.73
N LEU A 217 11.65 -18.46 18.47
CA LEU A 217 10.35 -19.00 18.04
C LEU A 217 10.10 -20.46 18.42
N PRO A 218 11.06 -21.41 18.31
CA PRO A 218 10.82 -22.81 18.69
C PRO A 218 10.59 -23.02 20.19
N LYS A 219 10.88 -22.02 21.03
CA LYS A 219 10.68 -22.08 22.49
C LYS A 219 9.29 -21.57 22.89
N LEU A 220 8.55 -20.96 21.96
CA LEU A 220 7.23 -20.41 22.22
C LEU A 220 6.18 -21.50 22.09
N THR A 221 5.23 -21.51 23.04
CA THR A 221 4.00 -22.30 22.88
C THR A 221 3.07 -21.62 21.88
N THR A 222 2.06 -22.34 21.37
CA THR A 222 1.01 -21.75 20.56
C THR A 222 0.29 -20.59 21.27
N GLN A 223 0.13 -20.70 22.60
CA GLN A 223 -0.47 -19.64 23.41
C GLN A 223 0.44 -18.40 23.52
N ASP A 224 1.76 -18.59 23.64
CA ASP A 224 2.72 -17.48 23.63
C ASP A 224 2.72 -16.78 22.27
N LEU A 225 2.70 -17.56 21.17
CA LEU A 225 2.61 -17.02 19.82
C LEU A 225 1.31 -16.23 19.62
N ALA A 226 0.18 -16.77 20.07
CA ALA A 226 -1.11 -16.07 19.98
C ALA A 226 -1.11 -14.77 20.81
N SER A 227 -0.51 -14.77 22.00
CA SER A 227 -0.34 -13.57 22.84
C SER A 227 0.53 -12.52 22.14
N ILE A 228 1.65 -12.93 21.55
CA ILE A 228 2.53 -12.06 20.77
C ILE A 228 1.78 -11.47 19.58
N LEU A 229 1.04 -12.26 18.81
CA LEU A 229 0.28 -11.77 17.65
C LEU A 229 -0.85 -10.82 18.06
N GLN A 230 -1.55 -11.08 19.18
CA GLN A 230 -2.53 -10.15 19.75
C GLN A 230 -1.90 -8.85 20.25
N TYR A 231 -0.62 -8.89 20.67
CA TYR A 231 0.11 -7.67 21.06
C TYR A 231 0.42 -6.76 19.87
N HIS A 232 0.44 -7.29 18.64
CA HIS A 232 0.59 -6.50 17.43
C HIS A 232 -0.72 -5.86 16.94
N LEU A 233 -1.85 -6.22 17.56
CA LEU A 233 -3.18 -5.84 17.14
C LEU A 233 -3.77 -4.80 18.09
N VAL A 234 -4.33 -3.73 17.53
CA VAL A 234 -5.12 -2.72 18.25
C VAL A 234 -6.52 -2.74 17.66
N GLN A 235 -7.55 -2.74 18.52
CA GLN A 235 -8.96 -2.76 18.11
C GLN A 235 -9.66 -1.46 18.51
N GLY A 236 -10.65 -1.04 17.71
CA GLY A 236 -11.56 0.06 17.99
C GLY A 236 -11.11 1.39 17.39
N VAL A 237 -9.95 1.42 16.74
CA VAL A 237 -9.43 2.58 16.04
C VAL A 237 -8.67 2.10 14.80
N VAL A 238 -8.99 2.70 13.65
CA VAL A 238 -8.20 2.58 12.42
C VAL A 238 -7.15 3.69 12.40
N GLY A 239 -5.95 3.35 12.85
CA GLY A 239 -4.82 4.26 13.02
C GLY A 239 -4.06 4.46 11.72
N TYR A 240 -4.66 5.18 10.78
CA TYR A 240 -3.93 5.66 9.60
C TYR A 240 -2.73 6.51 10.00
N SER A 241 -1.67 6.55 9.20
CA SER A 241 -0.44 7.27 9.54
C SER A 241 -0.64 8.75 9.87
N THR A 242 -1.63 9.41 9.26
CA THR A 242 -1.99 10.81 9.56
C THR A 242 -2.69 11.00 10.91
N LEU A 243 -3.21 9.92 11.50
CA LEU A 243 -3.87 9.90 12.81
C LEU A 243 -2.94 9.42 13.92
N LEU A 244 -1.83 8.76 13.57
CA LEU A 244 -0.83 8.31 14.55
C LEU A 244 -0.16 9.52 15.22
N GLN A 245 -0.03 9.46 16.53
CA GLN A 245 0.58 10.50 17.36
C GLN A 245 1.45 9.85 18.44
N ASN A 246 2.43 10.61 18.94
CA ASN A 246 3.23 10.20 20.09
C ASN A 246 2.32 9.89 21.28
N GLY A 247 2.42 8.69 21.83
CA GLY A 247 1.57 8.25 22.93
C GLY A 247 1.53 6.73 23.11
N THR A 248 0.56 6.27 23.89
CA THR A 248 0.32 4.84 24.11
C THR A 248 -1.04 4.41 23.58
N VAL A 249 -1.10 3.21 23.03
CA VAL A 249 -2.34 2.56 22.58
C VAL A 249 -2.42 1.15 23.16
N GLN A 250 -3.60 0.76 23.63
CA GLN A 250 -3.78 -0.56 24.21
C GLN A 250 -3.92 -1.62 23.11
N SER A 251 -3.12 -2.67 23.18
CA SER A 251 -3.25 -3.83 22.29
C SER A 251 -4.40 -4.75 22.73
N VAL A 252 -4.85 -5.64 21.83
CA VAL A 252 -5.87 -6.67 22.13
C VAL A 252 -5.37 -7.65 23.19
N GLN A 253 -4.06 -7.86 23.29
CA GLN A 253 -3.45 -8.67 24.34
C GLN A 253 -3.59 -8.03 25.75
N GLY A 254 -3.77 -6.72 25.83
CA GLY A 254 -4.02 -5.96 27.06
C GLY A 254 -2.87 -5.04 27.48
N ASN A 255 -1.64 -5.31 27.05
CA ASN A 255 -0.49 -4.43 27.28
C ASN A 255 -0.49 -3.24 26.31
N ASP A 256 0.11 -2.14 26.74
CA ASP A 256 0.24 -0.93 25.92
C ASP A 256 1.39 -1.02 24.91
N LEU A 257 1.16 -0.46 23.74
CA LEU A 257 2.13 -0.15 22.70
C LEU A 257 2.47 1.33 22.76
N THR A 258 3.75 1.67 22.66
CA THR A 258 4.22 3.06 22.61
C THR A 258 4.46 3.45 21.16
N ILE A 259 3.74 4.45 20.66
CA ILE A 259 3.96 5.04 19.35
C ILE A 259 4.92 6.21 19.53
N THR A 260 6.03 6.19 18.80
CA THR A 260 7.04 7.27 18.77
C THR A 260 7.23 7.75 17.34
N ILE A 261 7.15 9.05 17.12
CA ILE A 261 7.35 9.70 15.83
C ILE A 261 8.58 10.60 15.98
N GLU A 262 9.68 10.19 15.37
CA GLU A 262 10.97 10.88 15.40
C GLU A 262 11.51 11.00 13.97
N ASP A 263 11.97 12.21 13.60
CA ASP A 263 12.54 12.51 12.28
C ASP A 263 11.65 12.11 11.07
N GLY A 264 10.33 12.11 11.25
CA GLY A 264 9.36 11.71 10.23
C GLY A 264 9.18 10.19 10.09
N GLU A 265 9.84 9.40 10.93
CA GLU A 265 9.68 7.96 11.01
C GLU A 265 8.77 7.58 12.18
N VAL A 266 7.93 6.56 11.97
CA VAL A 266 7.03 6.04 12.99
C VAL A 266 7.61 4.75 13.56
N PHE A 267 7.69 4.69 14.88
CA PHE A 267 8.11 3.54 15.65
C PHE A 267 6.98 3.06 16.55
N VAL A 268 6.85 1.76 16.67
CA VAL A 268 5.98 1.08 17.63
C VAL A 268 6.88 0.31 18.58
N ASN A 269 6.97 0.78 19.82
CA ASN A 269 8.03 0.44 20.76
C ASN A 269 9.42 0.68 20.11
N SER A 270 10.17 -0.38 19.82
CA SER A 270 11.45 -0.33 19.12
C SER A 270 11.37 -0.70 17.63
N ALA A 271 10.20 -1.13 17.15
CA ALA A 271 10.00 -1.56 15.77
C ALA A 271 9.67 -0.37 14.87
N ARG A 272 10.42 -0.20 13.79
CA ARG A 272 10.18 0.85 12.79
C ARG A 272 9.10 0.41 11.82
N VAL A 273 8.14 1.29 11.53
CA VAL A 273 7.18 1.08 10.46
C VAL A 273 7.89 1.27 9.12
N VAL A 274 8.02 0.18 8.35
CA VAL A 274 8.70 0.17 7.04
C VAL A 274 7.74 0.41 5.89
N VAL A 275 6.50 -0.07 6.00
CA VAL A 275 5.44 0.17 5.01
C VAL A 275 4.18 0.57 5.77
N PRO A 276 3.85 1.86 5.83
CA PRO A 276 2.61 2.29 6.45
C PRO A 276 1.41 2.10 5.52
N ASP A 277 0.21 2.16 6.11
CA ASP A 277 -1.06 2.40 5.41
C ASP A 277 -1.50 1.33 4.40
N VAL A 278 -1.21 0.05 4.66
CA VAL A 278 -1.77 -1.05 3.87
C VAL A 278 -3.26 -1.20 4.22
N LEU A 279 -4.13 -0.70 3.35
CA LEU A 279 -5.58 -0.77 3.54
C LEU A 279 -6.09 -2.22 3.46
N VAL A 280 -6.82 -2.65 4.48
CA VAL A 280 -7.48 -3.96 4.56
C VAL A 280 -8.98 -3.80 4.79
N ALA A 281 -9.77 -4.85 4.53
CA ALA A 281 -11.22 -4.80 4.60
C ALA A 281 -11.73 -4.37 5.99
N ASN A 282 -11.02 -4.71 7.06
CA ASN A 282 -11.44 -4.45 8.43
C ASN A 282 -10.63 -3.38 9.17
N GLY A 283 -9.74 -2.67 8.48
CA GLY A 283 -8.89 -1.66 9.11
C GLY A 283 -7.66 -1.29 8.29
N VAL A 284 -6.52 -1.17 8.98
CA VAL A 284 -5.23 -0.81 8.37
C VAL A 284 -4.11 -1.71 8.90
N VAL A 285 -3.19 -2.07 8.02
CA VAL A 285 -1.97 -2.81 8.32
C VAL A 285 -0.77 -1.88 8.15
N HIS A 286 0.13 -1.88 9.14
CA HIS A 286 1.43 -1.22 9.07
C HIS A 286 2.51 -2.30 9.17
N VAL A 287 3.35 -2.42 8.14
CA VAL A 287 4.45 -3.39 8.17
C VAL A 287 5.59 -2.83 9.01
N ILE A 288 6.11 -3.63 9.93
CA ILE A 288 7.20 -3.27 10.85
C ILE A 288 8.45 -4.14 10.65
N ASP A 289 9.62 -3.62 11.03
CA ASP A 289 10.92 -4.29 10.86
C ASP A 289 11.32 -5.22 12.03
N ASN A 290 10.51 -5.28 13.09
CA ASN A 290 10.79 -6.07 14.28
C ASN A 290 9.52 -6.69 14.86
N VAL A 291 9.65 -7.86 15.47
CA VAL A 291 8.54 -8.51 16.18
C VAL A 291 8.39 -7.89 17.57
N LEU A 292 7.21 -7.35 17.87
CA LEU A 292 6.85 -6.80 19.17
C LEU A 292 6.78 -7.90 20.22
N ASN A 293 7.27 -7.60 21.43
CA ASN A 293 7.29 -8.56 22.52
C ASN A 293 6.56 -7.99 23.75
N PRO A 294 5.44 -8.59 24.18
CA PRO A 294 4.68 -8.10 25.34
C PRO A 294 5.47 -8.22 26.66
N SER A 295 6.53 -9.05 26.71
CA SER A 295 7.41 -9.19 27.88
C SER A 295 8.60 -8.22 27.87
N ASN A 296 8.79 -7.46 26.80
CA ASN A 296 9.88 -6.50 26.65
C ASN A 296 9.39 -5.20 26.02
N THR A 297 8.65 -4.41 26.81
CA THR A 297 8.06 -3.13 26.39
C THR A 297 9.01 -1.94 26.59
N THR A 298 10.18 -2.15 27.20
CA THR A 298 11.16 -1.08 27.51
C THR A 298 12.20 -0.88 26.40
N ALA A 299 12.12 -1.66 25.32
CA ALA A 299 13.00 -1.49 24.17
C ALA A 299 12.72 -0.14 23.50
N ALA A 300 13.70 0.77 23.57
CA ALA A 300 13.60 2.11 22.99
C ALA A 300 13.90 2.09 21.47
N PRO A 301 13.31 3.02 20.71
CA PRO A 301 13.68 3.21 19.30
C PRO A 301 15.15 3.61 19.17
N SER A 302 15.79 3.16 18.09
CA SER A 302 17.18 3.50 17.77
C SER A 302 17.24 4.08 16.35
N PRO A 303 17.00 5.39 16.16
CA PRO A 303 16.87 6.03 14.85
C PRO A 303 18.13 5.92 13.97
N SER A 304 19.30 5.71 14.58
CA SER A 304 20.59 5.60 13.88
C SER A 304 20.91 4.18 13.35
N GLN A 305 20.04 3.19 13.54
CA GLN A 305 20.26 1.81 13.06
C GLN A 305 19.35 1.47 11.88
N LYS A 306 19.90 0.83 10.85
CA LYS A 306 19.17 0.38 9.65
C LYS A 306 18.13 -0.73 9.92
N SER A 307 18.22 -1.35 11.10
CA SER A 307 17.31 -2.35 11.63
C SER A 307 17.35 -2.21 13.15
N GLY A 308 16.19 -2.09 13.81
CA GLY A 308 16.14 -2.03 15.27
C GLY A 308 16.73 -3.30 15.91
N SER A 309 17.20 -3.20 17.16
CA SER A 309 17.58 -4.38 17.94
C SER A 309 16.33 -5.21 18.26
N PRO A 310 16.31 -6.54 18.04
CA PRO A 310 15.13 -7.35 18.27
C PRO A 310 14.61 -7.23 19.70
N ALA A 311 13.29 -7.14 19.88
CA ALA A 311 12.66 -7.10 21.20
C ALA A 311 12.82 -8.43 21.98
N PHE A 312 13.40 -9.46 21.36
CA PHE A 312 13.77 -10.74 21.97
C PHE A 312 15.27 -10.75 22.27
N SER A 313 15.63 -10.34 23.49
CA SER A 313 17.02 -10.29 23.94
C SER A 313 17.70 -11.66 23.85
N GLY A 314 18.81 -11.75 23.13
CA GLY A 314 19.58 -12.99 22.94
C GLY A 314 19.03 -13.91 21.85
N ALA A 315 18.03 -13.47 21.07
CA ALA A 315 17.64 -14.17 19.85
C ALA A 315 18.68 -13.94 18.74
N SER A 316 18.81 -14.95 17.87
CA SER A 316 19.66 -14.92 16.68
C SER A 316 18.85 -15.31 15.47
N SER A 317 19.27 -14.82 14.30
CA SER A 317 18.63 -15.11 13.04
C SER A 317 18.59 -16.61 12.73
N ALA A 318 17.45 -17.11 12.26
CA ALA A 318 17.36 -18.45 11.69
C ALA A 318 17.99 -18.49 10.28
N SER A 319 18.34 -19.69 9.79
CA SER A 319 18.84 -19.88 8.42
C SER A 319 17.74 -19.87 7.36
N ASN A 320 16.47 -20.00 7.76
CA ASN A 320 15.30 -19.96 6.90
C ASN A 320 14.22 -19.10 7.57
N ILE A 321 13.38 -18.45 6.76
CA ILE A 321 12.22 -17.70 7.24
C ILE A 321 11.23 -18.68 7.91
N PRO A 322 10.90 -18.48 9.19
CA PRO A 322 10.02 -19.37 9.94
C PRO A 322 8.56 -19.24 9.50
N PHE A 323 7.74 -20.25 9.82
CA PHE A 323 6.30 -20.32 9.53
C PHE A 323 5.89 -20.31 8.03
N THR A 324 6.83 -20.40 7.09
CA THR A 324 6.51 -20.35 5.65
C THR A 324 5.95 -21.67 5.08
N SER A 325 6.03 -22.77 5.83
CA SER A 325 5.55 -24.08 5.39
C SER A 325 4.03 -24.12 5.21
N GLY A 326 3.57 -24.32 3.97
CA GLY A 326 2.15 -24.48 3.65
C GLY A 326 1.40 -23.15 3.38
N VAL A 327 2.10 -22.02 3.45
CA VAL A 327 1.55 -20.72 3.04
C VAL A 327 1.63 -20.63 1.50
N PRO A 328 0.52 -20.35 0.79
CA PRO A 328 0.58 -20.18 -0.65
C PRO A 328 1.51 -19.01 -1.00
N MET A 329 2.34 -19.19 -2.02
CA MET A 329 3.18 -18.11 -2.55
C MET A 329 2.30 -17.13 -3.34
N PRO A 330 2.51 -15.81 -3.26
CA PRO A 330 1.75 -14.85 -4.05
C PRO A 330 1.85 -15.19 -5.55
N THR A 331 0.70 -15.28 -6.21
CA THR A 331 0.59 -15.64 -7.63
C THR A 331 0.83 -14.47 -8.59
N SER A 332 1.23 -13.29 -8.08
CA SER A 332 1.55 -12.13 -8.92
C SER A 332 2.85 -11.46 -8.50
N THR A 333 3.73 -11.25 -9.46
CA THR A 333 4.95 -10.44 -9.31
C THR A 333 4.54 -8.98 -9.16
N MET A 334 4.47 -8.49 -7.93
CA MET A 334 4.50 -7.04 -7.70
C MET A 334 5.85 -6.50 -8.18
N GLY A 335 5.80 -5.43 -8.95
CA GLY A 335 6.99 -4.73 -9.43
C GLY A 335 7.88 -4.35 -8.26
N SER A 336 9.07 -4.94 -8.22
CA SER A 336 10.15 -4.52 -7.33
C SER A 336 10.39 -3.03 -7.53
N GLN A 337 10.05 -2.21 -6.53
CA GLN A 337 10.78 -0.97 -6.34
C GLN A 337 12.20 -1.35 -5.98
N SER A 338 13.06 -1.37 -7.01
CA SER A 338 14.50 -1.46 -6.84
C SER A 338 14.97 -0.26 -6.04
N ALA A 339 15.24 -0.48 -4.76
CA ALA A 339 16.24 0.30 -4.06
C ALA A 339 17.53 0.20 -4.90
N THR A 340 17.91 1.31 -5.52
CA THR A 340 19.12 1.41 -6.34
C THR A 340 20.32 1.34 -5.39
N GLY A 341 20.78 0.13 -5.10
CA GLY A 341 21.90 -0.18 -4.23
C GLY A 341 23.14 -0.53 -5.03
N ALA A 342 24.14 0.34 -4.88
CA ALA A 342 25.56 0.18 -5.18
C ALA A 342 26.07 -1.21 -5.57
N THR A 343 26.79 -1.24 -6.69
CA THR A 343 27.62 -2.35 -7.18
C THR A 343 28.69 -2.74 -6.14
N ALA A 344 28.66 -3.99 -5.69
CA ALA A 344 29.84 -4.66 -5.14
C ALA A 344 29.93 -6.06 -5.75
N THR A 345 30.90 -6.20 -6.66
CA THR A 345 31.24 -7.42 -7.38
C THR A 345 32.06 -8.34 -6.49
N SER A 346 31.63 -9.58 -6.29
CA SER A 346 32.53 -10.68 -5.92
C SER A 346 31.98 -12.02 -6.40
N SER A 347 32.48 -12.47 -7.55
CA SER A 347 32.28 -13.81 -8.08
C SER A 347 33.22 -14.81 -7.38
N SER A 348 32.67 -15.80 -6.69
CA SER A 348 33.38 -17.01 -6.29
C SER A 348 32.95 -18.17 -7.19
N SER A 349 33.88 -18.67 -8.01
CA SER A 349 33.70 -19.92 -8.76
C SER A 349 34.63 -20.99 -8.16
N SER A 350 34.03 -22.01 -7.57
CA SER A 350 34.71 -23.23 -7.14
C SER A 350 34.84 -24.22 -8.29
N GLY A 351 36.06 -24.68 -8.57
CA GLY A 351 36.33 -25.79 -9.50
C GLY A 351 37.76 -26.30 -9.33
N ALA A 352 37.89 -27.51 -8.79
CA ALA A 352 39.16 -28.18 -8.49
C ALA A 352 39.86 -28.73 -9.75
N ALA A 353 41.21 -28.76 -9.75
CA ALA A 353 42.06 -29.95 -10.01
C ALA A 353 43.47 -29.63 -10.60
N MET A 354 44.48 -30.20 -9.92
CA MET A 354 45.84 -30.64 -10.35
C MET A 354 47.02 -29.64 -10.52
N PRO A 355 48.25 -30.04 -10.08
CA PRO A 355 49.49 -29.28 -10.27
C PRO A 355 50.42 -29.87 -11.35
N ALA A 356 51.14 -29.04 -12.12
CA ALA A 356 52.43 -29.42 -12.74
C ALA A 356 53.22 -28.22 -13.32
N LYS A 357 54.49 -28.14 -12.88
CA LYS A 357 55.75 -27.75 -13.58
C LYS A 357 55.87 -26.47 -14.43
N THR A 358 56.79 -25.62 -13.96
CA THR A 358 58.06 -25.21 -14.62
C THR A 358 58.04 -24.65 -16.05
N GLY A 359 58.53 -23.41 -16.22
CA GLY A 359 59.26 -23.02 -17.46
C GLY A 359 59.28 -21.53 -17.80
N ALA A 360 60.51 -20.97 -17.83
CA ALA A 360 61.03 -19.90 -18.71
C ALA A 360 60.32 -18.52 -18.75
N MET A 361 60.97 -17.47 -18.26
CA MET A 361 61.85 -16.54 -19.02
C MET A 361 61.17 -15.81 -20.18
N GLY A 362 61.09 -14.48 -20.05
CA GLY A 362 60.74 -13.57 -21.13
C GLY A 362 60.87 -12.12 -20.70
N ALA A 363 62.07 -11.56 -20.88
CA ALA A 363 62.38 -10.16 -20.70
C ALA A 363 61.95 -9.33 -21.93
N ALA A 364 61.44 -8.12 -21.68
CA ALA A 364 61.50 -6.92 -22.55
C ALA A 364 60.70 -5.83 -21.80
N ALA A 365 61.27 -4.82 -21.13
CA ALA A 365 62.03 -3.70 -21.66
C ALA A 365 61.38 -3.08 -22.90
N LEU A 366 60.83 -1.86 -22.79
CA LEU A 366 61.14 -0.71 -23.65
C LEU A 366 60.18 0.48 -23.40
N LEU A 367 60.81 1.64 -23.13
CA LEU A 367 60.40 3.01 -23.48
C LEU A 367 59.19 3.57 -22.71
N GLY A 368 59.29 4.61 -21.87
CA GLY A 368 60.09 5.83 -22.02
C GLY A 368 59.18 6.95 -22.50
N GLY A 369 58.92 7.95 -21.66
CA GLY A 369 58.12 9.13 -22.07
C GLY A 369 57.57 9.96 -20.91
N ALA A 370 58.45 10.53 -20.10
CA ALA A 370 58.11 11.70 -19.29
C ALA A 370 58.05 12.94 -20.20
N VAL A 371 57.00 13.75 -20.09
CA VAL A 371 57.02 15.14 -20.55
C VAL A 371 56.68 16.07 -19.41
N LEU A 372 57.45 17.13 -19.41
CA LEU A 372 57.75 18.12 -18.40
C LEU A 372 56.64 19.17 -18.24
N VAL A 373 56.71 19.79 -17.06
CA VAL A 373 56.04 20.97 -16.55
C VAL A 373 56.39 22.25 -17.35
N LEU A 374 55.48 23.24 -17.40
CA LEU A 374 55.61 24.65 -16.91
C LEU A 374 54.94 25.74 -17.81
N ASN A 375 54.11 26.55 -17.15
CA ASN A 375 53.98 28.03 -17.22
C ASN A 375 53.35 28.72 -18.45
N MET A 376 52.20 29.35 -18.23
CA MET A 376 52.03 30.82 -18.23
C MET A 376 50.85 31.23 -17.34
#